data_AF-A0A7W1TQH5-F1
#
_entry.id   AF-A0A7W1TQH5-F1
#
_cell.length_a   1.000
_cell.length_b   1.000
_cell.length_c   1.000
_cell.angle_alpha   90.00
_cell.angle_beta   90.00
_cell.angle_gamma   90.00
#
_symmetry.space_group_name_H-M   'P 1'
#
loop_
_entity.id
_entity.type
_entity.pdbx_description
1 polymer ?
#
loop_
_entity_poly.entity_id
_entity_poly.type
_entity_poly.pdbx_seq_one_letter_code
_entity_poly.pdbx_strand_id
1 'polypeptide(L)'
;MSRWEADGRGRLERAALALYGERGFDNTTVAEIAQRAGVTERTFFRHFADKREVLFPPEGALQLQELLVGTVATAPASLAPIDAVAAGLEAVGAPLQERR
;
A
#
# COMPACT_ATOMS: atom_id res chain seq x y z
N MET A 1 29.95 3.80 15.77
CA MET A 1 28.50 3.90 16.03
C MET A 1 27.88 4.78 14.95
N SER A 2 27.35 4.19 13.88
CA SER A 2 26.78 4.94 12.74
C SER A 2 25.38 5.44 13.13
N ARG A 3 25.25 6.72 13.47
CA ARG A 3 24.10 7.27 14.22
C ARG A 3 23.02 7.88 13.32
N TRP A 4 22.64 7.19 12.24
CA TRP A 4 21.42 7.52 11.50
C TRP A 4 20.81 6.21 11.01
N GLU A 5 19.70 5.78 11.61
CA GLU A 5 18.80 4.83 10.94
C GLU A 5 18.21 5.56 9.73
N ALA A 6 18.89 5.42 8.59
CA ALA A 6 18.64 6.18 7.36
C ALA A 6 17.35 5.81 6.63
N ASP A 7 16.51 4.94 7.21
CA ASP A 7 15.28 4.46 6.59
C ASP A 7 14.07 5.32 6.98
N GLY A 8 14.12 6.61 6.62
CA GLY A 8 12.98 7.52 6.83
C GLY A 8 11.74 7.12 6.05
N ARG A 9 11.92 6.52 4.86
CA ARG A 9 10.82 6.04 4.01
C ARG A 9 10.15 4.81 4.62
N GLY A 10 10.90 3.76 4.99
CA GLY A 10 10.32 2.55 5.56
C GLY A 10 9.69 2.77 6.93
N ARG A 11 10.18 3.72 7.75
CA ARG A 11 9.49 4.15 8.98
C ARG A 11 8.11 4.75 8.70
N LEU A 12 8.00 5.58 7.67
CA LEU A 12 6.73 6.14 7.23
C LEU A 12 5.79 5.05 6.70
N GLU A 13 6.29 4.12 5.89
CA GLU A 13 5.47 3.01 5.35
C GLU A 13 4.90 2.13 6.47
N ARG A 14 5.75 1.67 7.40
CA ARG A 14 5.32 0.86 8.55
C ARG A 14 4.29 1.60 9.42
N ALA A 15 4.53 2.88 9.68
CA ALA A 15 3.60 3.72 10.44
C ALA A 15 2.23 3.84 9.75
N ALA A 16 2.21 4.07 8.43
CA ALA A 16 0.96 4.20 7.69
C ALA A 16 0.19 2.89 7.60
N LEU A 17 0.85 1.77 7.29
CA LEU A 17 0.20 0.47 7.17
C LEU A 17 -0.41 0.01 8.51
N ALA A 18 0.30 0.20 9.62
CA ALA A 18 -0.23 -0.05 10.96
C ALA A 18 -1.48 0.80 11.22
N LEU A 19 -1.41 2.09 10.91
CA LEU A 19 -2.52 3.02 11.08
C LEU A 19 -3.75 2.68 10.24
N TYR A 20 -3.54 2.30 8.99
CA TYR A 20 -4.63 1.84 8.12
C TYR A 20 -5.30 0.59 8.68
N GLY A 21 -4.52 -0.33 9.25
CA GLY A 21 -5.03 -1.54 9.89
C GLY A 21 -5.74 -1.31 11.23
N GLU A 22 -5.38 -0.28 11.99
CA GLU A 22 -5.96 0.01 13.31
C GLU A 22 -7.30 0.76 13.22
N ARG A 23 -7.41 1.71 12.30
CA ARG A 23 -8.56 2.64 12.25
C ARG A 23 -9.13 2.88 10.86
N GLY A 24 -8.57 2.24 9.84
CA GLY A 24 -8.96 2.41 8.46
C GLY A 24 -8.15 3.49 7.74
N PHE A 25 -8.08 3.35 6.43
CA PHE A 25 -7.38 4.26 5.53
C PHE A 25 -7.95 5.69 5.59
N ASP A 26 -9.27 5.83 5.49
CA ASP A 26 -9.93 7.15 5.44
C ASP A 26 -9.75 7.95 6.73
N ASN A 27 -9.76 7.28 7.88
CA ASN A 27 -9.61 7.88 9.20
C ASN A 27 -8.15 8.17 9.60
N THR A 28 -7.18 7.98 8.69
CA THR A 28 -5.76 8.24 8.93
C THR A 28 -5.29 9.48 8.17
N THR A 29 -4.55 10.36 8.84
CA THR A 29 -3.97 11.57 8.26
C THR A 29 -2.45 11.49 8.12
N VAL A 30 -1.88 12.30 7.21
CA VAL A 30 -0.42 12.42 7.02
C VAL A 30 0.28 12.89 8.29
N ALA A 31 -0.32 13.81 9.03
CA ALA A 31 0.21 14.31 10.29
C ALA A 31 0.42 13.19 11.32
N GLU A 32 -0.56 12.30 11.46
CA GLU A 32 -0.48 11.18 12.40
C GLU A 32 0.52 10.11 11.93
N ILE A 33 0.62 9.87 10.62
CA ILE A 33 1.65 8.99 10.06
C ILE A 33 3.05 9.53 10.38
N ALA A 34 3.28 10.82 10.11
CA ALA A 34 4.57 11.46 10.38
C ALA A 34 4.91 11.44 11.87
N GLN A 35 3.93 11.74 12.74
CA GLN A 35 4.07 11.70 14.19
C GLN A 35 4.45 10.29 14.68
N ARG A 36 3.71 9.27 14.24
CA ARG A 36 3.98 7.85 14.54
C ARG A 36 5.37 7.44 14.08
N ALA A 37 5.74 7.85 12.88
CA ALA A 37 7.04 7.56 12.29
C ALA A 37 8.16 8.41 12.88
N GLY A 38 7.91 9.34 13.83
CA GLY A 38 8.91 10.21 14.44
C GLY A 38 9.64 11.11 13.44
N VAL A 39 8.92 11.59 12.42
CA VAL A 39 9.42 12.53 11.39
C VAL A 39 8.42 13.67 11.20
N THR A 40 8.77 14.66 10.37
CA THR A 40 7.88 15.78 10.04
C THR A 40 6.99 15.47 8.84
N GLU A 41 5.85 16.15 8.72
CA GLU A 41 5.02 16.09 7.50
C GLU A 41 5.80 16.50 6.24
N ARG A 42 6.71 17.48 6.35
CA ARG A 42 7.65 17.83 5.27
C ARG A 42 8.51 16.64 4.83
N THR A 43 8.89 15.77 5.76
CA THR A 43 9.63 14.54 5.44
C THR A 43 8.72 13.51 4.76
N PHE A 44 7.45 13.41 5.17
CA PHE A 44 6.46 12.60 4.46
C PHE A 44 6.32 13.04 3.00
N PHE A 45 6.06 14.34 2.78
CA PHE A 45 5.85 14.88 1.42
C PHE A 45 7.10 14.86 0.54
N ARG A 46 8.28 14.59 1.10
CA ARG A 46 9.50 14.33 0.33
C ARG A 46 9.50 12.93 -0.30
N HIS A 47 8.81 11.98 0.31
CA HIS A 47 8.76 10.58 -0.12
C HIS A 47 7.46 10.20 -0.82
N PHE A 48 6.34 10.83 -0.45
CA PHE A 48 5.01 10.50 -0.95
C PHE A 48 4.23 11.78 -1.25
N ALA A 49 3.53 11.85 -2.38
CA ALA A 49 2.65 12.95 -2.71
C ALA A 49 1.41 12.95 -1.80
N ASP A 50 0.86 11.77 -1.49
CA ASP A 50 -0.26 11.61 -0.56
C ASP A 50 -0.26 10.24 0.14
N LYS A 51 -1.21 10.03 1.05
CA LYS A 51 -1.31 8.80 1.85
C LYS A 51 -1.61 7.52 1.04
N ARG A 52 -2.22 7.63 -0.15
CA ARG A 52 -2.53 6.48 -1.04
C ARG A 52 -1.26 5.91 -1.64
N GLU A 53 -0.28 6.74 -1.92
CA GLU A 53 0.99 6.32 -2.51
C GLU A 53 1.78 5.36 -1.62
N VAL A 54 1.52 5.39 -0.31
CA VAL A 54 2.08 4.40 0.63
C VAL A 54 1.54 2.99 0.36
N LEU A 55 0.28 2.86 -0.05
CA LEU A 55 -0.34 1.59 -0.44
C LEU A 55 0.04 1.19 -1.87
N PHE A 56 -0.01 2.17 -2.77
CA PHE A 56 0.15 2.00 -4.20
C PHE A 56 1.30 2.88 -4.69
N PRO A 57 2.56 2.49 -4.45
CA PRO A 57 3.69 3.24 -4.98
C PRO A 57 3.64 3.24 -6.52
N PRO A 58 4.08 4.32 -7.20
CA PRO A 58 3.98 4.43 -8.65
C PRO A 58 4.62 3.25 -9.38
N GLU A 59 5.72 2.71 -8.83
CA GLU A 59 6.43 1.56 -9.38
C GLU A 59 5.65 0.24 -9.23
N GLY A 60 4.84 0.12 -8.16
CA GLY A 60 4.05 -1.08 -7.86
C GLY A 60 2.62 -1.04 -8.40
N ALA A 61 2.06 0.14 -8.65
CA ALA A 61 0.69 0.30 -9.13
C ALA A 61 0.46 -0.36 -10.49
N LEU A 62 1.43 -0.27 -11.40
CA LEU A 62 1.38 -0.96 -12.70
C LEU A 62 1.39 -2.49 -12.54
N GLN A 63 2.20 -3.02 -11.61
CA GLN A 63 2.25 -4.47 -11.35
C GLN A 63 0.95 -5.01 -10.74
N LEU A 64 0.32 -4.26 -9.83
CA LEU A 64 -0.98 -4.65 -9.28
C LEU A 64 -2.08 -4.63 -10.34
N GLN A 65 -2.05 -3.64 -11.24
CA GLN A 65 -2.94 -3.59 -12.39
C GLN A 65 -2.72 -4.79 -13.33
N GLU A 66 -1.46 -5.08 -13.69
CA GLU A 66 -1.12 -6.24 -14.53
C GLU A 66 -1.57 -7.55 -13.92
N LEU A 67 -1.39 -7.74 -12.61
CA LEU A 67 -1.83 -8.92 -11.89
C LEU A 67 -3.36 -9.05 -11.90
N LEU A 68 -4.08 -7.95 -11.64
CA LEU A 68 -5.55 -7.92 -11.69
C LEU A 68 -6.06 -8.29 -13.09
N VAL A 69 -5.58 -7.56 -14.11
CA VAL A 69 -6.00 -7.74 -15.50
C VAL A 69 -5.62 -9.13 -16.00
N GLY A 70 -4.41 -9.61 -15.71
CA GLY A 70 -3.94 -10.93 -16.09
C GLY A 70 -4.79 -12.04 -15.46
N THR A 71 -5.13 -11.91 -14.17
CA THR A 71 -5.98 -12.88 -13.47
C THR A 71 -7.38 -12.94 -14.08
N VAL A 72 -7.97 -11.78 -14.37
CA VAL A 72 -9.30 -11.72 -15.03
C VAL A 72 -9.25 -12.26 -16.46
N ALA A 73 -8.23 -11.89 -17.23
CA ALA A 73 -8.09 -12.28 -18.64
C ALA A 73 -7.81 -13.78 -18.83
N THR A 74 -7.19 -14.42 -17.84
CA THR A 74 -6.88 -15.86 -17.85
C THR A 74 -7.89 -16.71 -17.10
N ALA A 75 -8.92 -16.09 -16.51
CA ALA A 75 -9.98 -16.81 -15.81
C ALA A 75 -10.74 -17.77 -16.76
N PRO A 76 -11.16 -18.95 -16.29
CA PRO A 76 -11.96 -19.86 -17.10
C PRO A 76 -13.25 -19.20 -17.59
N ALA A 77 -13.62 -19.41 -18.85
CA ALA A 77 -14.85 -18.87 -19.43
C ALA A 77 -16.14 -19.38 -18.74
N SER A 78 -16.04 -20.49 -17.99
CA SER A 78 -17.13 -21.04 -17.18
C SER A 78 -17.30 -20.33 -15.83
N LEU A 79 -16.35 -19.50 -15.42
CA LEU A 79 -16.42 -18.76 -14.16
C LEU A 79 -17.35 -17.56 -14.31
N ALA A 80 -18.17 -17.27 -13.29
CA ALA A 80 -19.00 -16.08 -13.35
C ALA A 80 -18.12 -14.82 -13.37
N PRO A 81 -18.50 -13.76 -14.10
CA PRO A 81 -17.68 -12.54 -14.20
C PRO A 81 -17.30 -11.94 -12.85
N ILE A 82 -18.21 -11.98 -11.87
CA ILE A 82 -17.95 -11.46 -10.52
C ILE A 82 -16.89 -12.27 -9.78
N ASP A 83 -16.84 -13.59 -9.99
CA ASP A 83 -15.87 -14.47 -9.34
C ASP A 83 -14.48 -14.31 -9.96
N ALA A 84 -14.40 -14.04 -11.28
CA ALA A 84 -13.14 -13.69 -11.94
C ALA A 84 -12.56 -12.37 -11.39
N VAL A 85 -13.43 -11.37 -11.17
CA VAL A 85 -13.02 -10.11 -10.53
C VAL A 85 -12.61 -10.32 -9.09
N ALA A 86 -13.34 -11.14 -8.32
CA ALA A 86 -13.01 -11.47 -6.94
C ALA A 86 -11.62 -12.14 -6.85
N ALA A 87 -11.34 -13.14 -7.70
CA ALA A 87 -10.04 -13.79 -7.77
C ALA A 87 -8.90 -12.80 -8.11
N GLY A 88 -9.15 -11.86 -9.01
CA GLY A 88 -8.20 -10.80 -9.32
C GLY A 88 -7.93 -9.86 -8.13
N LEU A 89 -8.97 -9.48 -7.37
CA LEU A 89 -8.83 -8.68 -6.16
C LEU A 89 -8.08 -9.43 -5.05
N GLU A 90 -8.32 -10.74 -4.90
CA GLU A 90 -7.59 -11.59 -3.96
C GLU A 90 -6.10 -11.68 -4.32
N ALA A 91 -5.78 -11.85 -5.60
CA ALA A 91 -4.40 -11.87 -6.09
C ALA A 91 -3.66 -10.55 -5.80
N VAL A 92 -4.33 -9.41 -5.98
CA VAL A 92 -3.80 -8.08 -5.64
C VAL A 92 -3.66 -7.87 -4.13
N GLY A 93 -4.57 -8.46 -3.34
CA GLY A 93 -4.60 -8.31 -1.89
C GLY A 93 -3.51 -9.10 -1.16
N ALA A 94 -3.08 -10.24 -1.67
CA ALA A 94 -2.11 -11.12 -1.00
C ALA A 94 -0.75 -10.43 -0.71
N PRO A 95 -0.11 -9.71 -1.66
CA PRO A 95 1.13 -8.99 -1.39
C PRO A 95 0.97 -7.85 -0.36
N LEU A 96 -0.23 -7.28 -0.22
CA LEU A 96 -0.51 -6.23 0.76
C LEU A 96 -0.66 -6.79 2.19
N GLN A 97 -1.09 -8.04 2.31
CA GLN A 97 -1.19 -8.73 3.61
C GLN A 97 0.18 -9.11 4.18
N GLU A 98 1.15 -9.43 3.32
CA GLU A 98 2.53 -9.73 3.73
C GLU A 98 3.30 -8.51 4.27
N ARG A 99 2.85 -7.29 3.93
CA ARG A 99 3.45 -6.02 4.39
C ARG A 99 2.91 -5.52 5.73
N ARG A 100 1.98 -6.25 6.36
CA ARG A 100 1.31 -5.87 7.61
C ARG A 100 2.15 -6.19 8.86
#